data_AF-A0A7C7D1Q0-F1
#
_entry.id   AF-A0A7C7D1Q0-F1
#
_cell.length_a   1.000
_cell.length_b   1.000
_cell.length_c   1.000
_cell.angle_alpha   90.00
_cell.angle_beta   90.00
_cell.angle_gamma   90.00
#
_symmetry.space_group_name_H-M   'P 1'
#
loop_
_entity.id
_entity.type
_entity.pdbx_description
1 polymer ?
#
loop_
_entity_poly.entity_id
_entity_poly.type
_entity_poly.pdbx_seq_one_letter_code
_entity_poly.pdbx_strand_id
1 'polypeptide(L)'
;MAEKNDLVQIKRNIETCIGERVQLKSNKGRKKFFIREGVIENTYPSIFTIRFENEYEMTRRVSYSYTDVLTNAVELVVCKNNRRIQVS
;
A
#
# COMPACT_ATOMS: atom_id res chain seq x y z
N MET A 1 10.49 -16.11 14.68
CA MET A 1 9.09 -16.06 15.16
C MET A 1 8.48 -14.65 15.08
N ALA A 2 8.99 -13.73 14.24
CA ALA A 2 8.51 -12.34 14.18
C ALA A 2 7.46 -12.06 13.09
N GLU A 3 7.53 -12.76 11.94
CA GLU A 3 6.80 -12.36 10.73
C GLU A 3 5.26 -12.36 10.84
N LYS A 4 4.67 -13.22 11.67
CA LYS A 4 3.21 -13.30 11.81
C LYS A 4 2.61 -12.08 12.50
N ASN A 5 3.28 -11.54 13.51
CA ASN A 5 2.73 -10.39 14.25
C ASN A 5 2.83 -9.11 13.40
N ASP A 6 3.95 -8.96 12.70
CA ASP A 6 4.19 -7.84 11.79
C ASP A 6 3.15 -7.78 10.68
N LEU A 7 2.87 -8.90 9.99
CA LEU A 7 1.85 -8.95 8.94
C LEU A 7 0.45 -8.59 9.46
N VAL A 8 0.10 -9.03 10.68
CA VAL A 8 -1.17 -8.68 11.32
C VAL A 8 -1.24 -7.18 11.61
N GLN A 9 -0.14 -6.58 12.08
CA GLN A 9 -0.08 -5.14 12.35
C GLN A 9 -0.14 -4.32 11.05
N ILE A 10 0.57 -4.73 9.98
CA ILE A 10 0.47 -4.10 8.64
C ILE A 10 -0.97 -4.15 8.16
N LYS A 11 -1.60 -5.34 8.23
CA LYS A 11 -2.98 -5.52 7.80
C LYS A 11 -3.91 -4.57 8.55
N ARG A 12 -3.84 -4.52 9.89
CA ARG A 12 -4.66 -3.61 10.71
C ARG A 12 -4.42 -2.15 10.33
N ASN A 13 -3.16 -1.74 10.16
CA ASN A 13 -2.84 -0.37 9.74
C ASN A 13 -3.47 -0.02 8.39
N ILE A 14 -3.41 -0.91 7.41
CA ILE A 14 -4.02 -0.72 6.08
C ILE A 14 -5.56 -0.69 6.18
N GLU A 15 -6.16 -1.57 6.98
CA GLU A 15 -7.61 -1.59 7.23
C GLU A 15 -8.11 -0.26 7.80
N THR A 16 -7.36 0.39 8.69
CA THR A 16 -7.71 1.74 9.19
C THR A 16 -7.59 2.86 8.15
N CYS A 17 -6.99 2.58 6.99
CA CYS A 17 -6.76 3.54 5.91
C CYS A 17 -7.65 3.29 4.68
N ILE A 18 -8.65 2.42 4.77
CA ILE A 18 -9.60 2.22 3.66
C ILE A 18 -10.31 3.54 3.35
N GLY A 19 -10.34 3.91 2.07
CA GLY A 19 -10.87 5.18 1.58
C GLY A 19 -9.89 6.35 1.64
N GLU A 20 -8.74 6.20 2.30
CA GLU A 20 -7.73 7.26 2.40
C GLU A 20 -6.84 7.30 1.14
N ARG A 21 -6.42 8.51 0.75
CA ARG A 21 -5.42 8.72 -0.29
C ARG A 21 -4.04 8.36 0.24
N VAL A 22 -3.32 7.55 -0.53
CA VAL A 22 -1.97 7.10 -0.24
C VAL A 22 -1.04 7.34 -1.42
N GLN A 23 0.19 7.71 -1.12
CA GLN A 23 1.30 7.68 -2.04
C GLN A 23 1.98 6.30 -1.94
N LEU A 24 1.94 5.55 -3.03
CA LEU A 24 2.60 4.27 -3.18
C LEU A 24 3.93 4.46 -3.91
N LYS A 25 5.00 3.96 -3.31
CA LYS A 25 6.30 3.81 -3.95
C LYS A 25 6.61 2.33 -4.09
N SER A 26 6.90 1.87 -5.30
CA SER A 26 7.25 0.47 -5.54
C SER A 26 8.48 0.31 -6.42
N ASN A 27 9.27 -0.71 -6.09
CA ASN A 27 10.56 -0.99 -6.71
C ASN A 27 10.36 -1.86 -7.95
N LYS A 28 10.73 -1.35 -9.13
CA LYS A 28 10.64 -2.08 -10.41
C LYS A 28 12.00 -2.58 -10.92
N GLY A 29 13.06 -2.56 -10.08
CA GLY A 29 14.40 -3.07 -10.40
C GLY A 29 15.55 -2.30 -9.73
N ARG A 30 16.80 -2.58 -10.13
CA ARG A 30 18.07 -2.13 -9.49
C ARG A 30 18.28 -0.61 -9.32
N LYS A 31 17.44 0.25 -9.89
CA LYS A 31 17.52 1.71 -9.70
C LYS A 31 16.25 2.49 -10.09
N LYS A 32 15.14 1.79 -10.29
CA LYS A 32 13.87 2.39 -10.76
C LYS A 32 12.79 2.14 -9.72
N PHE A 33 12.40 3.20 -9.02
CA PHE A 33 11.18 3.23 -8.23
C PHE A 33 10.14 4.06 -8.98
N PHE A 34 8.86 3.69 -8.86
CA PHE A 34 7.77 4.53 -9.32
C PHE A 34 6.98 5.00 -8.11
N ILE A 35 6.52 6.25 -8.17
CA ILE A 35 5.64 6.85 -7.18
C ILE A 35 4.30 7.10 -7.86
N ARG A 36 3.21 6.65 -7.25
CA ARG A 36 1.85 6.93 -7.70
C ARG A 36 0.97 7.21 -6.50
N GLU A 37 0.01 8.11 -6.68
CA GLU A 37 -1.06 8.31 -5.71
C GLU A 37 -2.28 7.47 -6.07
N GLY A 38 -2.93 6.91 -5.07
CA GLY A 38 -4.18 6.19 -5.22
C GLY A 38 -4.96 6.15 -3.91
N VAL A 39 -6.12 5.51 -3.94
CA VAL A 39 -6.99 5.32 -2.77
C VAL A 39 -7.00 3.85 -2.41
N ILE A 40 -6.80 3.52 -1.13
CA ILE A 40 -7.01 2.15 -0.64
C ILE A 40 -8.51 1.85 -0.76
N GLU A 41 -8.89 0.93 -1.63
CA GLU A 41 -10.30 0.67 -1.94
C GLU A 41 -10.85 -0.45 -1.05
N ASN A 42 -10.14 -1.57 -0.97
CA ASN A 42 -10.56 -2.73 -0.18
C ASN A 42 -9.35 -3.46 0.43
N THR A 43 -9.62 -4.24 1.47
CA THR A 43 -8.69 -5.19 2.08
C THR A 43 -9.27 -6.59 2.05
N TYR A 44 -8.37 -7.57 1.98
CA TYR A 44 -8.68 -9.00 1.95
C TYR A 44 -7.70 -9.75 2.88
N PRO A 45 -7.93 -11.05 3.16
CA PRO A 45 -7.06 -11.79 4.08
C PRO A 45 -5.57 -11.74 3.77
N SER A 46 -5.19 -11.74 2.48
CA SER A 46 -3.78 -11.81 2.05
C SER A 46 -3.30 -10.60 1.24
N ILE A 47 -4.21 -9.76 0.76
CA ILE A 47 -3.92 -8.63 -0.15
C ILE A 47 -4.81 -7.43 0.17
N PHE A 48 -4.46 -6.28 -0.37
CA PHE A 48 -5.29 -5.07 -0.40
C PHE A 48 -5.28 -4.47 -1.81
N THR A 49 -6.30 -3.71 -2.15
CA THR A 49 -6.44 -3.07 -3.47
C THR A 49 -6.30 -1.57 -3.37
N ILE A 50 -5.56 -0.98 -4.31
CA ILE A 50 -5.48 0.45 -4.51
C ILE A 50 -6.10 0.80 -5.85
N ARG A 51 -7.01 1.78 -5.83
CA ARG A 51 -7.58 2.41 -7.02
C ARG A 51 -6.72 3.64 -7.37
N PHE A 52 -6.16 3.62 -8.57
CA PHE A 52 -5.45 4.73 -9.18
C PHE A 52 -6.39 5.42 -10.16
N GLU A 53 -6.56 6.73 -10.00
CA GLU A 53 -7.26 7.59 -10.94
C GLU A 53 -6.23 8.18 -11.90
N ASN A 54 -6.44 8.00 -13.21
CA ASN A 54 -5.62 8.61 -14.25
C ASN A 54 -6.46 9.69 -14.95
N GLU A 55 -5.80 10.66 -15.60
CA GLU A 55 -6.41 11.79 -16.32
C GLU A 55 -7.45 11.41 -17.38
N TYR A 56 -7.49 10.14 -17.80
CA TYR A 56 -8.39 9.61 -18.83
C TYR A 56 -9.62 8.88 -18.26
N GLU A 57 -10.02 9.15 -17.01
CA GLU A 57 -11.14 8.47 -16.31
C GLU A 57 -10.99 6.92 -16.22
N MET A 58 -9.83 6.39 -16.58
CA MET A 58 -9.56 4.95 -16.52
C MET A 58 -9.09 4.59 -15.11
N THR A 59 -10.03 4.16 -14.27
CA THR A 59 -9.72 3.64 -12.93
C THR A 59 -8.93 2.34 -13.07
N ARG A 60 -7.67 2.34 -12.61
CA ARG A 60 -6.87 1.11 -12.52
C ARG A 60 -6.84 0.63 -11.09
N ARG A 61 -7.26 -0.62 -10.87
CA ARG A 61 -7.12 -1.30 -9.57
C ARG A 61 -5.91 -2.20 -9.60
N VAL A 62 -5.06 -2.09 -8.59
CA VAL A 62 -3.91 -2.98 -8.40
C VAL A 62 -3.98 -3.56 -7.01
N SER A 63 -3.76 -4.87 -6.93
CA SER A 63 -3.64 -5.60 -5.67
C SER A 63 -2.19 -5.74 -5.23
N TYR A 64 -1.93 -5.54 -3.95
CA TYR A 64 -0.63 -5.74 -3.32
C TYR A 64 -0.79 -6.63 -2.09
N SER A 65 0.25 -7.39 -1.75
CA SER A 65 0.26 -8.23 -0.55
C SER A 65 0.81 -7.48 0.66
N TYR A 66 0.43 -7.93 1.86
CA TYR A 66 1.01 -7.40 3.10
C TYR A 66 2.51 -7.69 3.20
N THR A 67 2.96 -8.78 2.58
CA THR A 67 4.37 -9.15 2.46
C THR A 67 5.16 -8.16 1.61
N ASP A 68 4.54 -7.56 0.58
CA ASP A 68 5.21 -6.53 -0.23
C ASP A 68 5.54 -5.29 0.59
N VAL A 69 4.67 -4.96 1.57
CA VAL A 69 4.91 -3.86 2.51
C VAL A 69 5.98 -4.26 3.54
N LEU A 70 5.90 -5.48 4.07
CA LEU A 70 6.88 -6.01 5.01
C LEU A 70 8.31 -6.04 4.42
N THR A 71 8.43 -6.43 3.15
CA THR A 71 9.71 -6.56 2.43
C THR A 71 10.18 -5.27 1.76
N ASN A 72 9.46 -4.15 1.96
CA ASN A 72 9.71 -2.86 1.30
C ASN A 72 9.71 -2.92 -0.24
N ALA A 73 9.08 -3.94 -0.84
CA ALA A 73 8.79 -3.95 -2.26
C ALA A 73 7.77 -2.85 -2.63
N VAL A 74 6.91 -2.52 -1.67
CA VAL A 74 5.89 -1.46 -1.71
C VAL A 74 5.98 -0.64 -0.42
N GLU A 75 6.14 0.66 -0.53
CA GLU A 75 6.07 1.60 0.58
C GLU A 75 4.79 2.45 0.43
N LEU A 76 4.02 2.58 1.51
CA LEU A 76 2.78 3.36 1.55
C LEU A 76 2.90 4.54 2.52
N VAL A 77 2.50 5.72 2.06
CA VAL A 77 2.40 6.93 2.88
C VAL A 77 0.99 7.51 2.75
N VAL A 78 0.28 7.67 3.86
CA VAL A 78 -1.04 8.29 3.89
C VAL A 78 -0.90 9.80 3.68
N CYS A 79 -1.50 10.33 2.61
CA CYS A 79 -1.34 11.73 2.19
C CYS A 79 -1.90 12.72 3.22
N LYS A 80 -2.96 12.33 3.95
CA LYS A 80 -3.64 13.19 4.93
C LYS A 80 -2.71 13.70 6.04
N ASN A 81 -1.85 12.81 6.57
CA ASN A 81 -1.01 13.09 7.73
C ASN A 81 0.48 12.76 7.49
N ASN A 82 0.88 12.51 6.24
CA ASN A 82 2.21 11.96 5.89
C ASN A 82 2.61 10.72 6.71
N ARG A 83 1.63 9.91 7.13
CA ARG A 83 1.87 8.73 7.97
C ARG A 83 2.35 7.57 7.10
N ARG A 84 3.59 7.12 7.30
CA ARG A 84 4.09 5.89 6.67
C ARG A 84 3.46 4.66 7.32
N ILE A 85 2.98 3.72 6.52
CA ILE A 85 2.52 2.41 7.00
C ILE A 85 3.75 1.51 7.12
N GLN A 86 4.16 1.23 8.35
CA GLN A 86 5.29 0.38 8.70
C GLN A 86 5.01 -0.35 10.01
N VAL A 87 5.73 -1.45 10.24
CA VAL A 87 5.79 -2.13 11.54
C VAL A 87 6.87 -1.49 12.39
N SER A 88 6.69 -1.51 13.71
CA SER A 88 7.58 -0.90 14.71
C SER A 88 8.65 -1.88 15.17
#